data_AF-A0A7X9HJK9-F1
#
_entry.id   AF-A0A7X9HJK9-F1
#
_cell.length_a   1.000
_cell.length_b   1.000
_cell.length_c   1.000
_cell.angle_alpha   90.00
_cell.angle_beta   90.00
_cell.angle_gamma   90.00
#
_symmetry.space_group_name_H-M   'P 1'
#
loop_
_entity.id
_entity.type
_entity.pdbx_description
1 polymer ?
#
loop_
_entity_poly.entity_id
_entity_poly.type
_entity_poly.pdbx_seq_one_letter_code
_entity_poly.pdbx_strand_id
1 'polypeptide(L)' 'MSQLAVVALGGNAIQRGDQAGTIDEQEENTTRTLENLVFLIRQGYQLVIT' A
#
# COMPACT_ATOMS: atom_id res chain seq x y z
N MET A 1 -15.93 -13.34 -13.44
CA MET A 1 -14.54 -12.99 -13.83
C MET A 1 -13.97 -12.10 -12.75
N SER A 2 -12.77 -12.37 -12.26
CA SER A 2 -12.06 -11.47 -11.32
C SER A 2 -11.59 -10.22 -12.08
N GLN A 3 -11.89 -9.04 -11.54
CA GLN A 3 -11.42 -7.78 -12.13
C GLN A 3 -9.97 -7.52 -11.72
N LEU A 4 -9.19 -6.89 -12.60
CA LEU A 4 -7.81 -6.46 -12.31
C LEU A 4 -7.83 -5.05 -11.70
N ALA A 5 -7.19 -4.89 -10.55
CA ALA A 5 -6.90 -3.60 -9.94
C ALA A 5 -5.40 -3.33 -9.98
N VAL A 6 -4.99 -2.24 -10.64
CA VAL A 6 -3.61 -1.76 -10.66
C VAL A 6 -3.52 -0.57 -9.70
N VAL A 7 -2.72 -0.70 -8.66
CA VAL A 7 -2.57 0.29 -7.59
C VAL A 7 -1.19 0.94 -7.71
N ALA A 8 -1.17 2.23 -8.04
CA ALA A 8 0.05 3.04 -8.03
C ALA A 8 0.20 3.75 -6.68
N LEU A 9 1.21 3.35 -5.90
CA LEU A 9 1.53 3.95 -4.61
C LEU A 9 2.40 5.20 -4.81
N GLY A 10 2.12 6.24 -4.03
CA GLY A 10 2.98 7.43 -3.95
C GLY A 10 4.13 7.23 -2.96
N GLY A 11 5.12 8.13 -2.97
CA GLY A 11 6.25 8.07 -2.04
C GLY A 11 5.84 8.09 -0.55
N ASN A 12 4.70 8.72 -0.24
CA ASN A 12 4.11 8.76 1.10
C ASN A 12 3.60 7.42 1.62
N ALA A 13 3.50 6.39 0.75
CA ALA A 13 3.23 5.02 1.16
C ALA A 13 4.38 4.43 2.00
N ILE A 14 5.58 4.96 1.83
CA ILE A 14 6.81 4.47 2.47
C ILE A 14 7.38 5.55 3.39
N GLN A 15 7.53 6.79 2.92
CA GLN A 15 8.16 7.87 3.68
C GLN A 15 7.38 9.18 3.59
N ARG A 16 7.12 9.79 4.75
CA ARG A 16 6.44 11.10 4.85
C ARG A 16 7.46 12.20 5.14
N GLY A 17 7.14 13.42 4.73
CA GLY A 17 8.08 14.56 4.81
C GLY A 17 8.40 15.03 6.23
N ASP A 18 7.63 14.60 7.21
CA ASP A 18 7.77 14.90 8.64
C ASP A 18 8.48 13.78 9.43
N GLN A 19 8.95 12.73 8.75
CA GLN A 19 9.61 11.56 9.35
C GLN A 19 11.10 11.50 9.04
N ALA A 20 11.87 10.84 9.90
CA ALA A 20 13.31 10.66 9.70
C ALA A 20 13.64 9.66 8.58
N GLY A 21 12.68 8.79 8.22
CA GLY A 21 12.84 7.76 7.20
C GLY A 21 13.52 6.50 7.70
N THR A 22 13.44 6.22 9.00
CA THR A 22 13.93 4.97 9.61
C THR A 22 13.19 3.75 9.06
N ILE A 23 13.81 2.57 9.17
CA ILE A 23 13.18 1.30 8.74
C ILE A 23 11.84 1.10 9.44
N ASP A 24 11.78 1.36 10.76
CA ASP A 24 10.55 1.21 11.55
C ASP A 24 9.42 2.12 11.05
N GLU A 25 9.71 3.39 10.75
CA GLU A 25 8.72 4.33 10.18
C GLU A 25 8.24 3.88 8.79
N GLN A 26 9.15 3.37 7.96
CA GLN A 26 8.82 2.90 6.62
C GLN A 26 7.98 1.62 6.65
N GLU A 27 8.29 0.69 7.55
CA GLU A 27 7.49 -0.51 7.78
C GLU A 27 6.09 -0.18 8.28
N GLU A 28 5.95 0.76 9.21
CA GLU A 28 4.65 1.21 9.71
C GLU A 28 3.82 1.85 8.57
N ASN A 29 4.42 2.78 7.82
CA ASN A 29 3.75 3.43 6.69
C ASN A 29 3.30 2.43 5.62
N THR A 30 4.17 1.50 5.27
CA THR A 30 3.89 0.48 4.25
C THR A 30 2.76 -0.43 4.73
N THR A 31 2.81 -0.88 5.98
CA THR A 31 1.75 -1.72 6.59
C THR A 31 0.41 -1.01 6.55
N ARG A 32 0.34 0.23 7.06
CA ARG A 32 -0.89 1.04 7.05
C ARG A 32 -1.42 1.29 5.64
N THR A 33 -0.53 1.45 4.66
CA THR A 33 -0.93 1.64 3.26
C THR A 33 -1.57 0.37 2.69
N LEU A 34 -0.95 -0.79 2.93
CA LEU A 34 -1.42 -2.08 2.41
C LEU A 34 -2.69 -2.58 3.10
N GLU A 35 -2.90 -2.24 4.38
CA GLU A 35 -4.16 -2.52 5.10
C GLU A 35 -5.38 -1.94 4.38
N ASN A 36 -5.25 -0.76 3.78
CA ASN A 36 -6.30 -0.12 3.00
C ASN A 36 -6.59 -0.83 1.66
N LEU A 37 -5.76 -1.80 1.25
CA LEU A 37 -5.96 -2.58 0.02
C LEU A 37 -6.55 -3.97 0.28
N VAL A 38 -6.60 -4.41 1.55
CA VAL A 38 -7.09 -5.76 1.93
C VAL A 38 -8.52 -6.01 1.44
N PHE A 39 -9.37 -4.97 1.38
CA PHE A 39 -10.74 -5.11 0.90
C PHE A 39 -10.80 -5.54 -0.58
N LEU A 40 -9.85 -5.11 -1.43
CA LEU A 40 -9.82 -5.49 -2.84
C LEU A 40 -9.56 -7.00 -2.99
N ILE A 41 -8.64 -7.53 -2.18
CA ILE A 41 -8.38 -8.98 -2.13
C ILE A 41 -9.65 -9.72 -1.67
N ARG A 42 -10.32 -9.23 -0.61
CA ARG A 42 -11.57 -9.83 -0.11
C ARG A 42 -12.71 -9.79 -1.13
N GLN A 43 -12.73 -8.79 -2.00
CA GLN A 43 -13.71 -8.65 -3.08
C GLN A 43 -13.34 -9.47 -4.33
N GLY A 44 -12.23 -10.19 -4.33
CA GLY A 44 -11.82 -11.07 -5.41
C GLY A 44 -11.13 -10.37 -6.59
N TYR A 45 -10.55 -9.18 -6.36
CA TYR A 45 -9.72 -8.52 -7.35
C TYR A 45 -8.36 -9.21 -7.48
N GLN A 46 -7.83 -9.25 -8.70
CA GLN A 46 -6.40 -9.51 -8.93
C GLN A 46 -5.66 -8.19 -8.76
N LEU A 47 -4.64 -8.17 -7.90
CA LEU A 47 -3.90 -6.95 -7.56
C LEU A 47 -2.54 -6.91 -8.25
N VAL A 48 -2.22 -5.75 -8.83
CA VAL A 48 -0.85 -5.35 -9.21
C VAL A 48 -0.53 -4.07 -8.45
N ILE A 49 0.60 -4.02 -7.77
CA ILE A 49 1.04 -2.86 -6.98
C ILE A 49 2.35 -2.33 -7.58
N THR A 50 2.44 -1.02 -7.76
CA THR A 50 3.62 -0.31 -8.31
C THR A 50 3.94 0.93 -7.53
#